data_AF-A0A5C6DAF6-F1
#
_entry.id   AF-A0A5C6DAF6-F1
#
_cell.length_a   1.000
_cell.length_b   1.000
_cell.length_c   1.000
_cell.angle_alpha   90.00
_cell.angle_beta   90.00
_cell.angle_gamma   90.00
#
_symmetry.space_group_name_H-M   'P 1'
#
loop_
_entity.id
_entity.type
_entity.pdbx_description
1 polymer ?
#
loop_
_entity_poly.entity_id
_entity_poly.type
_entity_poly.pdbx_seq_one_letter_code
_entity_poly.pdbx_strand_id
1 'polypeptide(L)'
;MSTSVDVPIRTIHPIVHDLRQILRLSAHQGSRHHESKEHPTISQYARWCGCTPQLLGKFANGKSKSLGHEIVDDLAALTGLFPSATREQRMVRLRQADIWMASPELRAEFPRVRHFVLR
;
A
#
# COMPACT_ATOMS: atom_id res chain seq x y z
N MET A 1 -13.94 30.04 33.53
CA MET A 1 -12.71 29.23 33.38
C MET A 1 -13.11 27.97 32.62
N SER A 2 -12.92 27.94 31.30
CA SER A 2 -13.24 26.77 30.49
C SER A 2 -12.00 25.88 30.42
N THR A 3 -12.06 24.74 31.09
CA THR A 3 -11.06 23.68 30.94
C THR A 3 -11.29 23.01 29.60
N SER A 4 -10.53 23.42 28.57
CA SER A 4 -10.39 22.65 27.34
C SER A 4 -9.81 21.29 27.71
N VAL A 5 -10.64 20.26 27.66
CA VAL A 5 -10.20 18.87 27.75
C VAL A 5 -9.47 18.58 26.44
N ASP A 6 -8.15 18.66 26.48
CA ASP A 6 -7.26 18.17 25.43
C ASP A 6 -7.39 16.64 25.38
N VAL A 7 -8.41 16.15 24.68
CA VAL A 7 -8.51 14.73 24.33
C VAL A 7 -7.49 14.50 23.23
N PRO A 8 -6.46 13.67 23.41
CA PRO A 8 -5.55 13.36 22.33
C PRO A 8 -6.31 12.50 21.31
N ILE A 9 -6.85 13.15 20.29
CA ILE A 9 -7.40 12.47 19.12
C ILE A 9 -6.21 11.86 18.37
N ARG A 10 -5.74 10.70 18.84
CA ARG A 10 -4.88 9.80 18.08
C ARG A 10 -5.76 8.82 17.31
N THR A 11 -6.78 9.33 16.59
CA THR A 11 -7.42 8.51 15.55
C THR A 11 -6.40 8.35 14.43
N ILE A 12 -5.80 7.18 14.36
CA ILE A 12 -5.07 6.77 13.16
C ILE A 12 -6.07 6.89 12.02
N HIS A 13 -5.72 7.65 10.98
CA HIS A 13 -6.58 7.82 9.81
C HIS A 13 -7.01 6.43 9.30
N PRO A 14 -8.31 6.16 9.04
CA PRO A 14 -8.81 4.81 8.72
C PRO A 14 -8.00 4.11 7.62
N ILE A 15 -7.67 4.82 6.53
CA ILE A 15 -6.82 4.29 5.45
C ILE A 15 -5.46 3.78 5.95
N VAL A 16 -4.82 4.47 6.90
CA VAL A 16 -3.52 4.07 7.46
C VAL A 16 -3.66 2.79 8.28
N HIS A 17 -4.75 2.65 9.03
CA HIS A 17 -5.06 1.44 9.76
C HIS A 17 -5.23 0.25 8.79
N ASP A 18 -6.04 0.42 7.75
CA ASP A 18 -6.37 -0.64 6.80
C ASP A 18 -5.16 -1.05 5.96
N LEU A 19 -4.35 -0.07 5.53
CA LEU A 19 -3.06 -0.35 4.86
C LEU A 19 -2.12 -1.17 5.73
N ARG A 20 -2.06 -0.91 7.03
CA ARG A 20 -1.24 -1.71 7.95
C ARG A 20 -1.76 -3.14 8.05
N GLN A 21 -3.07 -3.34 8.09
CA GLN A 21 -3.66 -4.68 8.14
C GLN A 21 -3.34 -5.46 6.85
N ILE A 22 -3.52 -4.85 5.67
CA ILE A 22 -3.20 -5.50 4.39
C ILE A 22 -1.72 -5.87 4.31
N LEU A 23 -0.82 -4.95 4.68
CA LEU A 23 0.61 -5.24 4.65
C LEU A 23 1.04 -6.34 5.64
N ARG A 24 0.33 -6.51 6.76
CA ARG A 24 0.55 -7.66 7.66
C ARG A 24 0.15 -8.98 6.99
N LEU A 25 -1.00 -9.02 6.32
CA LEU A 25 -1.41 -10.20 5.54
C LEU A 25 -0.36 -10.56 4.47
N SER A 26 0.18 -9.55 3.78
CA SER A 26 1.28 -9.70 2.82
C SER A 26 2.59 -10.21 3.44
N ALA A 27 2.85 -9.93 4.72
CA ALA A 27 4.03 -10.42 5.44
C ALA A 27 3.95 -11.93 5.72
N HIS A 28 2.74 -12.41 6.02
CA HIS A 28 2.50 -13.82 6.35
C HIS A 28 2.50 -14.75 5.13
N GLN A 29 2.44 -14.22 3.90
CA GLN A 29 2.54 -15.05 2.69
C GLN A 29 3.94 -15.69 2.48
N GLY A 30 4.98 -15.19 3.14
CA GLY A 30 6.32 -15.77 3.09
C GLY A 30 6.45 -17.11 3.84
N SER A 31 5.49 -17.49 4.70
CA SER A 31 5.56 -18.74 5.45
C SER A 31 4.99 -19.92 4.66
N ARG A 32 5.82 -20.47 3.75
CA ARG A 32 5.83 -21.82 3.14
C ARG A 32 4.53 -22.58 2.75
N HIS A 33 3.30 -22.16 3.06
CA HIS A 33 2.09 -23.00 2.99
C HIS A 33 0.80 -22.25 2.59
N HIS A 34 0.85 -21.11 1.90
CA HIS A 34 -0.38 -20.44 1.44
C HIS A 34 -0.56 -20.54 -0.08
N GLU A 35 -1.44 -21.45 -0.52
CA GLU A 35 -1.79 -21.70 -1.93
C GLU A 35 -2.66 -20.60 -2.56
N SER A 36 -3.13 -19.64 -1.76
CA SER A 36 -3.85 -18.46 -2.23
C SER A 36 -2.93 -17.23 -2.25
N LYS A 37 -2.37 -16.90 -3.42
CA LYS A 37 -1.63 -15.64 -3.66
C LYS A 37 -2.58 -14.46 -3.84
N GLU A 38 -3.54 -14.28 -2.94
CA GLU A 38 -4.54 -13.19 -3.05
C GLU A 38 -3.93 -11.79 -2.84
N HIS A 39 -2.84 -11.71 -2.08
CA HIS A 39 -2.15 -10.46 -1.78
C HIS A 39 -0.69 -10.53 -2.26
N PRO A 40 -0.19 -9.49 -2.94
CA PRO A 40 1.23 -9.34 -3.19
C PRO A 40 2.04 -9.40 -1.89
N THR A 41 3.28 -9.86 -1.99
CA THR A 41 4.24 -9.82 -0.88
C THR A 41 4.62 -8.37 -0.54
N ILE A 42 5.15 -8.14 0.68
CA ILE A 42 5.72 -6.83 1.04
C ILE A 42 6.77 -6.37 0.03
N SER A 43 7.60 -7.29 -0.47
CA SER A 43 8.65 -6.96 -1.45
C SER A 43 8.10 -6.48 -2.79
N GLN A 44 6.95 -7.02 -3.24
CA GLN A 44 6.29 -6.55 -4.46
C GLN A 44 5.71 -5.15 -4.27
N TYR A 45 4.98 -4.91 -3.18
CA TYR A 45 4.48 -3.58 -2.85
C TYR A 45 5.61 -2.55 -2.74
N ALA A 46 6.69 -2.90 -2.06
CA ALA A 46 7.85 -2.02 -1.91
C ALA A 46 8.45 -1.63 -3.26
N ARG A 47 8.58 -2.61 -4.17
CA ARG A 47 9.09 -2.40 -5.53
C ARG A 47 8.21 -1.45 -6.34
N TRP A 48 6.90 -1.69 -6.38
CA TRP A 48 5.98 -0.82 -7.14
C TRP A 48 5.90 0.60 -6.55
N CYS A 49 6.01 0.74 -5.22
CA CYS A 49 5.96 2.03 -4.54
C CYS A 49 7.31 2.76 -4.49
N GLY A 50 8.38 2.18 -5.07
CA GLY A 50 9.72 2.78 -5.07
C GLY A 50 10.34 2.93 -3.68
N CYS A 51 10.09 1.99 -2.76
CA CYS A 51 10.60 2.02 -1.39
C CYS A 51 11.20 0.67 -0.95
N THR A 52 11.69 0.59 0.29
CA THR A 52 12.32 -0.63 0.80
C THR A 52 11.32 -1.54 1.52
N PRO A 53 11.44 -2.88 1.41
CA PRO A 53 10.60 -3.82 2.16
C PRO A 53 10.64 -3.58 3.68
N GLN A 54 11.79 -3.17 4.20
CA GLN A 54 11.98 -2.87 5.63
C GLN A 54 11.15 -1.67 6.07
N LEU A 55 10.99 -0.65 5.22
CA LEU A 55 10.14 0.50 5.51
C LEU A 55 8.68 0.07 5.65
N LEU A 56 8.17 -0.68 4.67
CA LEU A 56 6.80 -1.21 4.71
C LEU A 56 6.59 -2.18 5.89
N GLY A 57 7.58 -3.03 6.19
CA GLY A 57 7.53 -3.93 7.34
C GLY A 57 7.49 -3.19 8.68
N LYS A 58 8.27 -2.12 8.86
CA LYS A 58 8.20 -1.27 10.06
C LYS A 58 6.85 -0.56 10.17
N PHE A 59 6.31 -0.06 9.06
CA PHE A 59 5.01 0.58 9.01
C PHE A 59 3.88 -0.39 9.37
N ALA A 60 3.85 -1.58 8.75
CA ALA A 60 2.88 -2.63 9.03
C ALA A 60 2.87 -3.01 10.52
N ASN A 61 4.05 -3.13 11.13
CA ASN A 61 4.20 -3.47 12.55
C ASN A 61 3.99 -2.29 13.51
N GLY A 62 3.60 -1.10 13.04
CA GLY A 62 3.40 0.08 13.88
C GLY A 62 4.69 0.67 14.46
N LYS A 63 5.87 0.20 14.02
CA LYS A 63 7.18 0.72 14.45
C LYS A 63 7.55 2.03 13.74
N SER A 64 6.87 2.36 12.63
CA SER A 64 6.91 3.69 12.01
C SER A 64 5.55 4.36 12.11
N LYS A 65 5.55 5.66 12.46
CA LYS A 65 4.33 6.47 12.57
C LYS A 65 3.78 6.92 11.21
N SER A 66 4.64 7.06 10.20
CA SER A 66 4.24 7.53 8.88
C SER A 66 5.02 6.85 7.74
N LEU A 67 4.40 6.88 6.57
CA LEU A 67 5.03 6.71 5.27
C LEU A 67 4.98 8.07 4.55
N GLY A 68 5.85 8.30 3.57
CA GLY A 68 5.70 9.46 2.69
C GLY A 68 4.34 9.41 1.98
N HIS A 69 3.69 10.55 1.80
CA HIS A 69 2.31 10.62 1.28
C HIS A 69 2.18 9.89 -0.07
N GLU A 70 3.16 10.04 -0.96
CA GLU A 70 3.12 9.36 -2.25
C GLU A 70 3.15 7.82 -2.15
N ILE A 71 3.81 7.26 -1.13
CA ILE A 71 3.83 5.82 -0.88
C ILE A 71 2.46 5.37 -0.36
N VAL A 72 1.83 6.20 0.48
CA VAL A 72 0.46 5.93 0.97
C VAL A 72 -0.52 5.94 -0.19
N ASP A 73 -0.43 6.91 -1.10
CA ASP A 73 -1.31 7.01 -2.26
C ASP A 73 -1.12 5.83 -3.22
N ASP A 74 0.13 5.44 -3.49
CA ASP A 74 0.44 4.28 -4.33
C ASP A 74 -0.10 2.98 -3.71
N LEU A 75 0.11 2.79 -2.41
CA LEU A 75 -0.43 1.62 -1.70
C LEU A 75 -1.96 1.63 -1.69
N ALA A 76 -2.60 2.77 -1.47
CA ALA A 76 -4.06 2.88 -1.46
C ALA A 76 -4.65 2.52 -2.84
N ALA A 77 -4.01 2.97 -3.92
CA ALA A 77 -4.40 2.64 -5.29
C ALA A 77 -4.28 1.13 -5.56
N LEU A 78 -3.11 0.55 -5.23
CA LEU A 78 -2.82 -0.88 -5.46
C LEU A 78 -3.66 -1.83 -4.61
N THR A 79 -3.96 -1.44 -3.36
CA THR A 79 -4.79 -2.23 -2.45
C THR A 79 -6.28 -2.11 -2.75
N GLY A 80 -6.68 -1.11 -3.54
CA GLY A 80 -8.09 -0.84 -3.81
C GLY A 80 -8.81 -0.14 -2.67
N LEU A 81 -8.07 0.41 -1.69
CA LEU A 81 -8.66 1.23 -0.62
C LEU A 81 -9.08 2.61 -1.14
N PHE A 82 -8.28 3.19 -2.04
CA PHE A 82 -8.61 4.47 -2.64
C PHE A 82 -8.05 4.62 -4.06
N PRO A 83 -8.91 4.94 -5.06
CA PRO A 83 -10.36 4.80 -5.00
C PRO A 83 -10.77 3.35 -4.73
N SER A 84 -11.90 3.18 -4.02
CA SER A 84 -12.44 1.86 -3.66
C SER A 84 -12.60 0.98 -4.91
N ALA A 85 -12.16 -0.27 -4.82
CA ALA A 85 -12.15 -1.19 -5.95
C ALA A 85 -12.70 -2.57 -5.55
N THR A 86 -13.40 -3.21 -6.48
CA THR A 86 -13.74 -4.63 -6.33
C THR A 86 -12.48 -5.49 -6.35
N ARG A 87 -12.61 -6.77 -5.98
CA ARG A 87 -11.50 -7.73 -6.05
C ARG A 87 -10.94 -7.84 -7.46
N GLU A 88 -11.79 -7.90 -8.48
CA GLU A 88 -11.41 -8.03 -9.88
C GLU A 88 -10.64 -6.79 -10.35
N GLN A 89 -11.15 -5.59 -10.03
CA GLN A 89 -10.48 -4.33 -10.34
C GLN A 89 -9.11 -4.24 -9.65
N ARG A 90 -9.03 -4.64 -8.38
CA ARG A 90 -7.76 -4.72 -7.65
C ARG A 90 -6.78 -5.65 -8.38
N MET A 91 -7.21 -6.83 -8.79
CA MET A 91 -6.34 -7.77 -9.52
C MET A 91 -5.86 -7.21 -10.86
N VAL A 92 -6.69 -6.44 -11.57
CA VAL A 92 -6.27 -5.71 -12.79
C VAL A 92 -5.19 -4.67 -12.46
N ARG A 93 -5.38 -3.87 -11.41
CA ARG A 93 -4.38 -2.87 -10.97
C ARG A 93 -3.04 -3.52 -10.64
N LEU A 94 -3.05 -4.68 -9.97
CA LEU A 94 -1.82 -5.41 -9.64
C LEU A 94 -1.09 -5.92 -10.89
N ARG A 95 -1.82 -6.43 -11.89
CA ARG A 95 -1.23 -6.81 -13.20
C ARG A 95 -0.66 -5.61 -13.94
N GLN A 96 -1.38 -4.48 -13.93
CA GLN A 96 -0.91 -3.23 -14.52
C GLN A 96 0.36 -2.72 -13.81
N ALA A 97 0.47 -2.87 -12.49
CA ALA A 97 1.66 -2.50 -11.75
C ALA A 97 2.89 -3.31 -12.19
N ASP A 98 2.73 -4.61 -12.49
CA ASP A 98 3.80 -5.43 -13.05
C ASP A 98 4.20 -4.99 -14.47
N ILE A 99 3.23 -4.68 -15.33
CA ILE A 99 3.48 -4.14 -16.68
C ILE A 99 4.23 -2.82 -16.61
N TRP A 100 3.77 -1.90 -15.76
CA TRP A 100 4.40 -0.61 -15.52
C TRP A 100 5.83 -0.77 -15.02
N MET A 101 6.07 -1.68 -14.05
CA MET A 101 7.41 -1.91 -13.51
C MET A 101 8.38 -2.44 -14.57
N ALA A 102 7.89 -3.25 -15.51
CA ALA A 102 8.69 -3.86 -16.57
C ALA A 102 9.03 -2.92 -17.74
N SER A 103 8.29 -1.82 -17.94
CA SER A 103 8.53 -0.88 -19.05
C SER A 103 9.15 0.43 -18.56
N PRO A 104 10.42 0.73 -18.90
CA PRO A 104 11.03 2.03 -18.65
C PRO A 104 10.25 3.19 -19.26
N GLU A 105 9.65 3.00 -20.44
CA GLU A 105 8.89 4.02 -21.17
C GLU A 105 7.62 4.40 -20.41
N LEU A 106 6.86 3.39 -19.92
CA LEU A 106 5.69 3.64 -19.08
C LEU A 106 6.07 4.31 -17.75
N ARG A 107 7.24 4.03 -17.19
CA ARG A 107 7.70 4.72 -15.98
C ARG A 107 8.12 6.17 -16.23
N ALA A 108 8.56 6.48 -17.46
CA ALA A 108 8.85 7.86 -17.87
C ALA A 108 7.54 8.66 -18.09
N GLU A 109 6.52 8.04 -18.70
CA GLU A 109 5.20 8.67 -18.92
C GLU A 109 4.39 8.78 -17.61
N PHE A 110 4.45 7.75 -16.76
CA PHE A 110 3.76 7.66 -15.48
C PHE A 110 4.77 7.48 -14.34
N PRO A 111 5.31 8.58 -13.75
CA PRO A 111 6.37 8.50 -12.75
C PRO A 111 6.00 7.74 -11.46
N ARG A 112 4.70 7.55 -11.20
CA ARG A 112 4.17 6.81 -10.06
C ARG A 112 3.20 5.74 -10.54
N VAL A 113 3.24 4.58 -9.89
CA VAL A 113 2.38 3.44 -10.25
C VAL A 113 0.90 3.80 -10.20
N ARG A 114 0.47 4.64 -9.24
CA ARG A 114 -0.94 5.09 -9.14
C ARG A 114 -1.43 5.83 -10.39
N HIS A 115 -0.57 6.58 -11.07
CA HIS A 115 -0.95 7.32 -12.28
C HIS A 115 -1.23 6.40 -13.47
N PHE A 116 -0.66 5.19 -13.46
CA PHE A 116 -0.90 4.19 -14.49
C PHE A 116 -2.07 3.27 -14.14
N VAL A 117 -2.15 2.76 -12.92
CA VAL A 117 -3.18 1.76 -12.53
C VAL A 117 -4.56 2.36 -12.30
N LEU A 118 -4.68 3.69 -12.21
CA LEU A 118 -5.96 4.41 -12.06
C LEU A 118 -6.43 5.07 -13.36
N ARG A 119 -5.72 4.86 -14.47
CA ARG A 119 -6.10 5.37 -15.78
C ARG A 119 -7.30 4.61 -16.36
#